data_AF-A0A3P3G261-F1
#
_entry.id   AF-A0A3P3G261-F1
#
_cell.length_a   1.000
_cell.length_b   1.000
_cell.length_c   1.000
_cell.angle_alpha   90.00
_cell.angle_beta   90.00
_cell.angle_gamma   90.00
#
_symmetry.space_group_name_H-M   'P 1'
#
loop_
_entity.id
_entity.type
_entity.pdbx_description
1 polymer ?
#
loop_
_entity_poly.entity_id
_entity_poly.type
_entity_poly.pdbx_seq_one_letter_code
_entity_poly.pdbx_strand_id
1 'polypeptide(L)'
;MIDRRHFVLASVAAMLPTAASAAWRGRQPTPMTLDYGPAKLDIYARDGAKGDPVVFFIHGGAWRLGNRNNVNAKPGFLLAKDFLFVSIDYRMLPEAAVATQASDVEKAYGYVRANIAKYGGDPDRIVVMGHSAGCHLAALTGFRGGLPGVAALVLDDTEAYDIEALAKAQGGKLRPVYAQAFSDPSQWRALSPATYIGTAKHPPVFVAYSNAPIRAVAARDLADRLRARGTKVTLFDGSAYSHMAINRRFGEDGDALTAAVMAFLKATLV
;
A
#
# COMPACT_ATOMS: atom_id res chain seq x y z
N MET A 1 29.17 31.25 -33.62
CA MET A 1 27.99 30.45 -33.24
C MET A 1 28.46 29.37 -32.28
N ILE A 2 28.09 29.49 -31.00
CA ILE A 2 27.88 28.44 -29.97
C ILE A 2 27.76 29.23 -28.66
N ASP A 3 26.51 29.35 -28.20
CA ASP A 3 26.10 30.00 -26.97
C ASP A 3 26.45 29.09 -25.78
N ARG A 4 27.16 29.62 -24.76
CA ARG A 4 27.49 28.92 -23.51
C ARG A 4 26.79 29.62 -22.35
N ARG A 5 25.46 29.45 -22.26
CA ARG A 5 24.72 29.68 -21.01
C ARG A 5 24.92 28.48 -20.09
N HIS A 6 25.86 28.57 -19.15
CA HIS A 6 25.91 27.66 -18.02
C HIS A 6 25.11 28.25 -16.86
N PHE A 7 24.14 27.45 -16.41
CA PHE A 7 23.28 27.67 -15.26
C PHE A 7 24.10 27.86 -13.97
N VAL A 8 23.80 28.93 -13.24
CA VAL A 8 24.21 29.09 -11.84
C VAL A 8 23.24 28.29 -10.98
N LEU A 9 23.70 27.17 -10.43
CA LEU A 9 23.00 26.44 -9.36
C LEU A 9 23.22 27.19 -8.03
N ALA A 10 22.22 27.96 -7.60
CA ALA A 10 22.18 28.52 -6.25
C ALA A 10 21.61 27.46 -5.30
N SER A 11 22.49 26.79 -4.55
CA SER A 11 22.13 25.89 -3.45
C SER A 11 21.72 26.72 -2.24
N VAL A 12 20.42 26.75 -1.93
CA VAL A 12 19.94 27.27 -0.65
C VAL A 12 19.73 26.07 0.28
N ALA A 13 20.72 25.80 1.13
CA ALA A 13 20.56 24.91 2.27
C ALA A 13 19.75 25.65 3.35
N ALA A 14 18.45 25.41 3.40
CA ALA A 14 17.63 25.82 4.52
C ALA A 14 17.83 24.83 5.68
N MET A 15 18.55 25.27 6.73
CA MET A 15 18.56 24.60 8.03
C MET A 15 17.16 24.69 8.64
N LEU A 16 16.47 23.56 8.74
CA LEU A 16 15.26 23.44 9.56
C LEU A 16 15.66 22.99 10.97
N PRO A 17 15.02 23.55 12.02
CA PRO A 17 15.32 23.18 13.39
C PRO A 17 14.90 21.74 13.67
N THR A 18 15.81 21.00 14.29
CA THR A 18 15.61 19.64 14.81
C THR A 18 14.61 19.67 15.96
N ALA A 19 13.31 19.62 15.64
CA ALA A 19 12.34 19.07 16.57
C ALA A 19 12.38 17.55 16.43
N ALA A 20 13.26 16.92 17.20
CA ALA A 20 13.19 15.49 17.45
C ALA A 20 11.83 15.18 18.10
N SER A 21 10.99 14.41 17.41
CA SER A 21 9.81 13.79 18.01
C SER A 21 10.02 12.30 17.90
N ALA A 22 10.03 11.64 19.05
CA ALA A 22 10.44 10.27 19.27
C ALA A 22 9.60 9.24 18.50
N ALA A 23 10.28 8.21 18.01
CA ALA A 23 9.68 7.02 17.44
C ALA A 23 8.73 6.52 18.51
N TRP A 24 7.49 6.20 18.14
CA TRP A 24 6.48 5.76 19.11
C TRP A 24 7.02 4.54 19.87
N ARG A 25 7.51 4.79 21.09
CA ARG A 25 7.89 3.79 22.10
C ARG A 25 6.79 3.60 23.16
N GLY A 26 5.60 4.16 22.90
CA GLY A 26 4.41 3.94 23.73
C GLY A 26 3.79 2.56 23.49
N ARG A 27 2.92 2.14 24.41
CA ARG A 27 2.02 0.98 24.20
C ARG A 27 1.27 1.17 22.88
N GLN A 28 1.18 0.12 22.07
CA GLN A 28 0.36 0.16 20.86
C GLN A 28 -1.08 0.57 21.23
N PRO A 29 -1.73 1.45 20.44
CA PRO A 29 -3.13 1.78 20.69
C PRO A 29 -3.97 0.50 20.65
N THR A 30 -4.94 0.38 21.54
CA THR A 30 -5.85 -0.77 21.56
C THR A 30 -6.89 -0.59 20.45
N PRO A 31 -7.04 -1.52 19.50
CA PRO A 31 -8.08 -1.42 18.51
C PRO A 31 -9.44 -1.86 19.06
N MET A 32 -10.49 -1.45 18.35
CA MET A 32 -11.78 -2.13 18.40
C MET A 32 -11.84 -3.16 17.26
N THR A 33 -12.00 -4.44 17.61
CA THR A 33 -12.16 -5.53 16.64
C THR A 33 -13.62 -5.69 16.25
N LEU A 34 -13.89 -5.75 14.94
CA LEU A 34 -15.21 -5.97 14.36
C LEU A 34 -15.19 -7.15 13.38
N ASP A 35 -16.36 -7.74 13.17
CA ASP A 35 -16.59 -8.74 12.13
C ASP A 35 -17.23 -8.07 10.91
N TYR A 36 -16.66 -8.29 9.73
CA TYR A 36 -17.18 -7.75 8.47
C TYR A 36 -17.81 -8.83 7.58
N GLY A 37 -17.99 -10.04 8.09
CA GLY A 37 -18.59 -11.20 7.44
C GLY A 37 -17.61 -12.36 7.30
N PRO A 38 -16.74 -12.37 6.29
CA PRO A 38 -15.83 -13.50 6.04
C PRO A 38 -14.62 -13.54 7.00
N ALA A 39 -14.29 -12.43 7.66
CA ALA A 39 -13.21 -12.32 8.63
C ALA A 39 -13.39 -11.07 9.53
N LYS A 40 -12.33 -10.68 10.24
CA LYS A 40 -12.32 -9.57 11.20
C LYS A 40 -11.47 -8.40 10.74
N LEU A 41 -11.74 -7.23 11.27
CA LEU A 41 -10.92 -6.04 11.12
C LEU A 41 -10.75 -5.32 12.46
N ASP A 42 -9.68 -4.56 12.58
CA ASP A 42 -9.36 -3.72 13.73
C ASP A 42 -9.39 -2.25 13.32
N ILE A 43 -10.15 -1.44 14.06
CA ILE A 43 -10.18 0.01 13.92
C ILE A 43 -9.40 0.64 15.07
N TYR A 44 -8.39 1.43 14.71
CA TYR A 44 -7.61 2.26 15.61
C TYR A 44 -8.03 3.70 15.39
N ALA A 45 -8.56 4.34 16.43
CA ALA A 45 -9.00 5.73 16.44
C ALA A 45 -8.53 6.42 17.72
N ARG A 46 -8.27 7.72 17.64
CA ARG A 46 -8.01 8.57 18.81
C ARG A 46 -9.33 9.03 19.41
N ASP A 47 -9.32 9.34 20.70
CA ASP A 47 -10.49 9.95 21.33
C ASP A 47 -10.81 11.30 20.67
N GLY A 48 -12.09 11.51 20.37
CA GLY A 48 -12.56 12.72 19.69
C GLY A 48 -12.17 12.86 18.22
N ALA A 49 -11.76 11.77 17.54
CA ALA A 49 -11.61 11.77 16.09
C ALA A 49 -12.90 12.20 15.39
N LYS A 50 -12.80 13.04 14.35
CA LYS A 50 -13.98 13.56 13.65
C LYS A 50 -13.65 14.00 12.23
N GLY A 51 -14.05 13.18 11.26
CA GLY A 51 -13.75 13.43 9.84
C GLY A 51 -12.27 13.22 9.49
N ASP A 52 -11.57 12.42 10.28
CA ASP A 52 -10.16 12.12 10.10
C ASP A 52 -10.00 11.20 8.87
N PRO A 53 -9.00 11.42 8.00
CA PRO A 53 -8.70 10.50 6.90
C PRO A 53 -8.33 9.10 7.41
N VAL A 54 -8.58 8.08 6.59
CA VAL A 54 -8.45 6.68 6.99
C VAL A 54 -7.39 5.98 6.16
N VAL A 55 -6.43 5.31 6.81
CA VAL A 55 -5.55 4.34 6.17
C VAL A 55 -6.11 2.94 6.40
N PHE A 56 -6.58 2.31 5.33
CA PHE A 56 -7.02 0.92 5.29
C PHE A 56 -5.85 0.02 4.86
N PHE A 57 -5.36 -0.80 5.77
CA PHE A 57 -4.13 -1.58 5.62
C PHE A 57 -4.39 -3.06 5.38
N ILE A 58 -3.67 -3.61 4.40
CA ILE A 58 -3.71 -5.03 4.03
C ILE A 58 -2.32 -5.62 4.29
N HIS A 59 -2.24 -6.56 5.23
CA HIS A 59 -0.97 -7.16 5.63
C HIS A 59 -0.38 -8.04 4.52
N GLY A 60 0.94 -8.25 4.59
CA GLY A 60 1.64 -9.24 3.77
C GLY A 60 1.65 -10.63 4.40
N GLY A 61 2.43 -11.54 3.81
CA GLY A 61 2.59 -12.91 4.31
C GLY A 61 2.32 -13.98 3.26
N ALA A 62 2.76 -13.74 2.02
CA ALA A 62 2.71 -14.73 0.94
C ALA A 62 1.32 -15.36 0.72
N TRP A 63 0.25 -14.58 0.89
CA TRP A 63 -1.15 -15.01 0.72
C TRP A 63 -1.58 -16.16 1.65
N ARG A 64 -0.75 -16.52 2.63
CA ARG A 64 -0.92 -17.73 3.44
C ARG A 64 -0.53 -17.59 4.91
N LEU A 65 0.00 -16.43 5.30
CA LEU A 65 0.43 -16.09 6.65
C LEU A 65 0.04 -14.64 6.97
N GLY A 66 0.08 -14.32 8.25
CA GLY A 66 -0.19 -12.98 8.76
C GLY A 66 -1.56 -12.87 9.39
N ASN A 67 -1.87 -11.68 9.88
CA ASN A 67 -3.16 -11.31 10.43
C ASN A 67 -3.19 -9.78 10.64
N ARG A 68 -4.34 -9.26 11.05
CA ARG A 68 -4.58 -7.84 11.32
C ARG A 68 -3.70 -7.21 12.39
N ASN A 69 -2.99 -8.00 13.22
CA ASN A 69 -2.04 -7.47 14.21
C ASN A 69 -0.65 -7.17 13.60
N ASN A 70 -0.39 -7.52 12.33
CA ASN A 70 0.90 -7.30 11.66
C ASN A 70 1.09 -5.84 11.20
N VAL A 71 0.97 -4.90 12.13
CA VAL A 71 0.84 -3.45 11.83
C VAL A 71 2.10 -2.65 12.20
N ASN A 72 2.98 -3.20 13.03
CA ASN A 72 4.20 -2.53 13.54
C ASN A 72 3.86 -1.16 14.16
N ALA A 73 4.67 -0.12 13.91
CA ALA A 73 4.45 1.23 14.46
C ALA A 73 3.34 2.03 13.76
N LYS A 74 2.73 1.51 12.69
CA LYS A 74 1.76 2.25 11.85
C LYS A 74 0.59 2.83 12.62
N PRO A 75 -0.16 2.08 13.46
CA PRO A 75 -1.36 2.62 14.08
C PRO A 75 -1.02 3.80 14.97
N GLY A 76 0.00 3.65 15.82
CA GLY A 76 0.45 4.73 16.67
C GLY A 76 0.90 5.95 15.85
N PHE A 77 1.84 5.75 14.93
CA PHE A 77 2.36 6.84 14.11
C PHE A 77 1.25 7.62 13.37
N LEU A 78 0.29 6.91 12.75
CA LEU A 78 -0.79 7.52 11.97
C LEU A 78 -1.82 8.23 12.85
N LEU A 79 -2.18 7.66 14.01
CA LEU A 79 -3.06 8.33 14.96
C LEU A 79 -2.46 9.66 15.46
N ALA A 80 -1.15 9.70 15.69
CA ALA A 80 -0.43 10.92 16.06
C ALA A 80 -0.35 11.97 14.93
N LYS A 81 -0.83 11.63 13.72
CA LYS A 81 -0.93 12.52 12.56
C LYS A 81 -2.37 12.75 12.11
N ASP A 82 -3.34 12.49 12.99
CA ASP A 82 -4.78 12.66 12.76
C ASP A 82 -5.33 11.78 11.61
N PHE A 83 -4.81 10.57 11.50
CA PHE A 83 -5.36 9.52 10.63
C PHE A 83 -5.95 8.41 11.48
N LEU A 84 -7.12 7.90 11.09
CA LEU A 84 -7.54 6.57 11.53
C LEU A 84 -6.75 5.50 10.79
N PHE A 85 -6.57 4.37 11.46
CA PHE A 85 -5.94 3.21 10.88
C PHE A 85 -6.86 2.01 11.01
N VAL A 86 -7.08 1.30 9.91
CA VAL A 86 -7.86 0.06 9.87
C VAL A 86 -6.97 -1.04 9.35
N SER A 87 -6.94 -2.19 10.03
CA SER A 87 -6.20 -3.37 9.59
C SER A 87 -7.13 -4.57 9.50
N ILE A 88 -7.00 -5.38 8.46
CA ILE A 88 -7.95 -6.46 8.18
C ILE A 88 -7.27 -7.83 8.27
N ASP A 89 -8.03 -8.83 8.72
CA ASP A 89 -7.80 -10.22 8.33
C ASP A 89 -8.46 -10.46 6.97
N TYR A 90 -8.01 -11.49 6.26
CA TYR A 90 -8.69 -12.04 5.09
C TYR A 90 -8.41 -13.55 5.06
N ARG A 91 -9.29 -14.35 4.43
CA ARG A 91 -9.04 -15.79 4.33
C ARG A 91 -7.81 -16.04 3.47
N MET A 92 -7.07 -17.11 3.76
CA MET A 92 -5.74 -17.33 3.20
C MET A 92 -5.60 -18.74 2.61
N LEU A 93 -4.52 -18.99 1.88
CA LEU A 93 -4.20 -20.33 1.37
C LEU A 93 -3.85 -21.29 2.52
N PRO A 94 -4.17 -22.59 2.38
CA PRO A 94 -4.81 -23.23 1.22
C PRO A 94 -6.35 -23.11 1.18
N GLU A 95 -7.00 -22.60 2.22
CA GLU A 95 -8.46 -22.60 2.35
C GLU A 95 -9.15 -21.61 1.42
N ALA A 96 -8.46 -20.54 1.02
CA ALA A 96 -8.95 -19.49 0.13
C ALA A 96 -7.91 -19.08 -0.91
N ALA A 97 -8.25 -19.30 -2.18
CA ALA A 97 -7.46 -18.85 -3.33
C ALA A 97 -7.39 -17.31 -3.40
N VAL A 98 -6.38 -16.78 -4.10
CA VAL A 98 -6.11 -15.33 -4.19
C VAL A 98 -7.34 -14.52 -4.64
N ALA A 99 -8.17 -15.06 -5.54
CA ALA A 99 -9.42 -14.42 -5.95
C ALA A 99 -10.41 -14.22 -4.78
N THR A 100 -10.50 -15.20 -3.88
CA THR A 100 -11.30 -15.13 -2.65
C THR A 100 -10.72 -14.11 -1.69
N GLN A 101 -9.39 -14.07 -1.53
CA GLN A 101 -8.71 -13.07 -0.70
C GLN A 101 -9.02 -11.64 -1.20
N ALA A 102 -8.95 -11.42 -2.51
CA ALA A 102 -9.31 -10.14 -3.13
C ALA A 102 -10.79 -9.77 -2.88
N SER A 103 -11.70 -10.74 -2.96
CA SER A 103 -13.11 -10.50 -2.61
C SER A 103 -13.30 -10.16 -1.12
N ASP A 104 -12.51 -10.76 -0.23
CA ASP A 104 -12.55 -10.44 1.19
C ASP A 104 -12.02 -9.02 1.48
N VAL A 105 -10.98 -8.57 0.77
CA VAL A 105 -10.50 -7.18 0.83
C VAL A 105 -11.59 -6.20 0.40
N GLU A 106 -12.29 -6.47 -0.71
CA GLU A 106 -13.37 -5.60 -1.20
C GLU A 106 -14.55 -5.53 -0.23
N LYS A 107 -14.92 -6.65 0.39
CA LYS A 107 -15.97 -6.71 1.42
C LYS A 107 -15.56 -5.92 2.66
N ALA A 108 -14.32 -6.06 3.13
CA ALA A 108 -13.82 -5.29 4.25
C ALA A 108 -13.80 -3.78 3.95
N TYR A 109 -13.34 -3.40 2.76
CA TYR A 109 -13.36 -2.00 2.32
C TYR A 109 -14.79 -1.43 2.28
N GLY A 110 -15.74 -2.19 1.70
CA GLY A 110 -17.16 -1.81 1.68
C GLY A 110 -17.75 -1.64 3.08
N TYR A 111 -17.42 -2.54 4.01
CA TYR A 111 -17.81 -2.42 5.41
C TYR A 111 -17.25 -1.14 6.05
N VAL A 112 -15.96 -0.87 5.86
CA VAL A 112 -15.30 0.33 6.40
C VAL A 112 -15.94 1.59 5.83
N ARG A 113 -16.11 1.69 4.51
CA ARG A 113 -16.75 2.84 3.88
C ARG A 113 -18.16 3.10 4.42
N ALA A 114 -18.93 2.04 4.71
CA ALA A 114 -20.28 2.17 5.25
C ALA A 114 -20.34 2.54 6.75
N ASN A 115 -19.27 2.32 7.52
CA ASN A 115 -19.32 2.41 8.98
C ASN A 115 -18.29 3.35 9.62
N ILE A 116 -17.22 3.75 8.92
CA ILE A 116 -16.07 4.42 9.54
C ILE A 116 -16.40 5.80 10.14
N ALA A 117 -17.44 6.47 9.63
CA ALA A 117 -17.98 7.70 10.19
C ALA A 117 -18.40 7.57 11.68
N LYS A 118 -18.88 6.39 12.09
CA LYS A 118 -19.26 6.11 13.48
C LYS A 118 -18.05 6.11 14.43
N TYR A 119 -16.86 5.95 13.88
CA TYR A 119 -15.60 5.87 14.61
C TYR A 119 -14.73 7.13 14.42
N GLY A 120 -15.30 8.17 13.80
CA GLY A 120 -14.63 9.45 13.59
C GLY A 120 -13.86 9.57 12.28
N GLY A 121 -13.89 8.55 11.40
CA GLY A 121 -13.24 8.61 10.09
C GLY A 121 -14.13 9.17 8.99
N ASP A 122 -13.51 9.76 7.98
CA ASP A 122 -14.20 10.24 6.77
C ASP A 122 -14.28 9.11 5.72
N PRO A 123 -15.47 8.63 5.33
CA PRO A 123 -15.64 7.55 4.35
C PRO A 123 -15.23 7.93 2.93
N ASP A 124 -15.07 9.22 2.62
CA ASP A 124 -14.63 9.72 1.31
C ASP A 124 -13.13 10.02 1.26
N ARG A 125 -12.41 9.87 2.38
CA ARG A 125 -10.96 10.08 2.50
C ARG A 125 -10.24 8.82 2.95
N ILE A 126 -10.55 7.68 2.29
CA ILE A 126 -9.93 6.39 2.56
C ILE A 126 -8.78 6.13 1.57
N VAL A 127 -7.58 5.88 2.11
CA VAL A 127 -6.42 5.39 1.36
C VAL A 127 -6.20 3.92 1.65
N VAL A 128 -6.00 3.11 0.62
CA VAL A 128 -5.65 1.69 0.78
C VAL A 128 -4.14 1.52 0.70
N MET A 129 -3.55 0.96 1.76
CA MET A 129 -2.14 0.62 1.86
C MET A 129 -1.99 -0.89 1.95
N GLY A 130 -1.00 -1.47 1.27
CA GLY A 130 -0.72 -2.90 1.42
C GLY A 130 0.75 -3.21 1.25
N HIS A 131 1.24 -4.21 1.99
CA HIS A 131 2.62 -4.71 1.90
C HIS A 131 2.70 -6.10 1.28
N SER A 132 3.67 -6.36 0.39
CA SER A 132 3.96 -7.72 -0.13
C SER A 132 2.73 -8.38 -0.79
N ALA A 133 2.21 -9.48 -0.24
CA ALA A 133 0.95 -10.08 -0.69
C ALA A 133 -0.24 -9.11 -0.56
N GLY A 134 -0.30 -8.31 0.50
CA GLY A 134 -1.30 -7.25 0.66
C GLY A 134 -1.11 -6.10 -0.32
N CYS A 135 0.14 -5.81 -0.74
CA CYS A 135 0.42 -4.86 -1.82
C CYS A 135 -0.18 -5.34 -3.15
N HIS A 136 -0.01 -6.62 -3.45
CA HIS A 136 -0.65 -7.26 -4.59
C HIS A 136 -2.18 -7.17 -4.51
N LEU A 137 -2.78 -7.51 -3.37
CA LEU A 137 -4.23 -7.44 -3.18
C LEU A 137 -4.76 -6.00 -3.28
N ALA A 138 -4.07 -5.02 -2.71
CA ALA A 138 -4.40 -3.60 -2.83
C ALA A 138 -4.41 -3.13 -4.29
N ALA A 139 -3.37 -3.49 -5.05
CA ALA A 139 -3.27 -3.14 -6.46
C ALA A 139 -4.35 -3.85 -7.29
N LEU A 140 -4.59 -5.14 -7.04
CA LEU A 140 -5.56 -5.95 -7.78
C LEU A 140 -6.98 -5.40 -7.58
N THR A 141 -7.41 -5.23 -6.33
CA THR A 141 -8.77 -4.74 -6.03
C THR A 141 -8.97 -3.29 -6.44
N GLY A 142 -7.94 -2.44 -6.23
CA GLY A 142 -7.97 -1.04 -6.64
C GLY A 142 -8.12 -0.87 -8.15
N PHE A 143 -7.29 -1.54 -8.95
CA PHE A 143 -7.32 -1.38 -10.40
C PHE A 143 -8.49 -2.09 -11.07
N ARG A 144 -9.00 -3.19 -10.50
CA ARG A 144 -10.20 -3.86 -11.05
C ARG A 144 -11.52 -3.19 -10.67
N GLY A 145 -11.49 -2.07 -9.95
CA GLY A 145 -12.68 -1.30 -9.56
C GLY A 145 -13.40 -1.82 -8.31
N GLY A 146 -12.76 -2.69 -7.53
CA GLY A 146 -13.32 -3.25 -6.30
C GLY A 146 -13.34 -2.31 -5.10
N LEU A 147 -12.68 -1.15 -5.20
CA LEU A 147 -12.56 -0.16 -4.13
C LEU A 147 -13.21 1.18 -4.54
N PRO A 148 -14.55 1.25 -4.64
CA PRO A 148 -15.24 2.44 -5.12
C PRO A 148 -14.97 3.65 -4.20
N GLY A 149 -14.62 4.79 -4.81
CA GLY A 149 -14.36 6.03 -4.09
C GLY A 149 -13.03 6.06 -3.32
N VAL A 150 -12.13 5.10 -3.52
CA VAL A 150 -10.81 5.12 -2.85
C VAL A 150 -10.03 6.37 -3.25
N ALA A 151 -9.47 7.07 -2.26
CA ALA A 151 -8.78 8.34 -2.48
C ALA A 151 -7.38 8.14 -3.07
N ALA A 152 -6.66 7.10 -2.64
CA ALA A 152 -5.36 6.70 -3.17
C ALA A 152 -4.98 5.27 -2.82
N LEU A 153 -3.95 4.77 -3.51
CA LEU A 153 -3.29 3.49 -3.21
C LEU A 153 -1.84 3.73 -2.77
N VAL A 154 -1.41 3.06 -1.69
CA VAL A 154 -0.02 2.97 -1.25
C VAL A 154 0.44 1.53 -1.37
N LEU A 155 1.21 1.26 -2.42
CA LEU A 155 1.68 -0.06 -2.80
C LEU A 155 3.10 -0.27 -2.28
N ASP A 156 3.20 -0.86 -1.08
CA ASP A 156 4.46 -1.14 -0.39
C ASP A 156 5.03 -2.50 -0.82
N ASP A 157 5.78 -2.47 -1.91
CA ASP A 157 6.75 -3.50 -2.29
C ASP A 157 6.19 -4.90 -2.60
N THR A 158 5.94 -5.15 -3.89
CA THR A 158 5.71 -6.49 -4.45
C THR A 158 6.32 -6.63 -5.83
N GLU A 159 6.47 -7.87 -6.31
CA GLU A 159 6.82 -8.18 -7.71
C GLU A 159 5.63 -8.77 -8.49
N ALA A 160 4.49 -9.00 -7.83
CA ALA A 160 3.33 -9.69 -8.40
C ALA A 160 2.35 -8.77 -9.16
N TYR A 161 2.82 -7.71 -9.82
CA TYR A 161 1.93 -6.82 -10.58
C TYR A 161 1.48 -7.41 -11.93
N ASP A 162 2.32 -8.28 -12.51
CA ASP A 162 2.07 -9.00 -13.76
C ASP A 162 2.66 -10.41 -13.60
N ILE A 163 1.79 -11.40 -13.39
CA ILE A 163 2.21 -12.77 -13.04
C ILE A 163 2.85 -13.48 -14.24
N GLU A 164 2.39 -13.18 -15.46
CA GLU A 164 2.98 -13.73 -16.69
C GLU A 164 4.40 -13.17 -16.90
N ALA A 165 4.56 -11.85 -16.75
CA ALA A 165 5.88 -11.21 -16.83
C ALA A 165 6.81 -11.69 -15.71
N LEU A 166 6.28 -11.89 -14.50
CA LEU A 166 7.03 -12.42 -13.37
C LEU A 166 7.55 -13.83 -13.65
N ALA A 167 6.70 -14.73 -14.16
CA ALA A 167 7.09 -16.08 -14.54
C ALA A 167 8.18 -16.06 -15.62
N LYS A 168 8.03 -15.21 -16.65
CA LYS A 168 9.03 -15.04 -17.72
C LYS A 168 10.37 -14.55 -17.15
N ALA A 169 10.36 -13.55 -16.27
CA ALA A 169 11.57 -13.03 -15.62
C ALA A 169 12.27 -14.07 -14.73
N GLN A 170 11.54 -15.10 -14.28
CA GLN A 170 12.05 -16.21 -13.47
C GLN A 170 12.37 -17.47 -14.30
N GLY A 171 12.57 -17.34 -15.62
CA GLY A 171 12.93 -18.46 -16.49
C GLY A 171 11.75 -19.37 -16.85
N GLY A 172 10.53 -18.83 -16.85
CA GLY A 172 9.30 -19.53 -17.22
C GLY A 172 8.62 -20.28 -16.08
N LYS A 173 9.15 -20.21 -14.86
CA LYS A 173 8.55 -20.83 -13.66
C LYS A 173 8.54 -19.85 -12.50
N LEU A 174 7.42 -19.80 -11.79
CA LEU A 174 7.30 -19.00 -10.58
C LEU A 174 8.11 -19.61 -9.43
N ARG A 175 8.79 -18.76 -8.66
CA ARG A 175 9.40 -19.13 -7.38
C ARG A 175 8.33 -19.71 -6.45
N PRO A 176 8.68 -20.63 -5.53
CA PRO A 176 7.71 -21.40 -4.74
C PRO A 176 6.63 -20.56 -4.06
N VAL A 177 6.98 -19.40 -3.53
CA VAL A 177 6.04 -18.50 -2.86
C VAL A 177 4.93 -17.97 -3.79
N TYR A 178 5.25 -17.71 -5.05
CA TYR A 178 4.28 -17.28 -6.06
C TYR A 178 3.58 -18.49 -6.71
N ALA A 179 4.30 -19.60 -6.93
CA ALA A 179 3.70 -20.82 -7.48
C ALA A 179 2.60 -21.41 -6.57
N GLN A 180 2.72 -21.25 -5.25
CA GLN A 180 1.67 -21.65 -4.31
C GLN A 180 0.41 -20.78 -4.44
N ALA A 181 0.57 -19.48 -4.69
CA ALA A 181 -0.54 -18.53 -4.80
C ALA A 181 -1.18 -18.48 -6.19
N PHE A 182 -0.37 -18.71 -7.22
CA PHE A 182 -0.74 -18.62 -8.64
C PHE A 182 -0.45 -19.96 -9.32
N SER A 183 -0.99 -21.05 -8.77
CA SER A 183 -0.75 -22.41 -9.23
C SER A 183 -1.40 -22.73 -10.57
N ASP A 184 -2.46 -22.01 -10.95
CA ASP A 184 -3.19 -22.15 -12.21
C ASP A 184 -2.84 -21.00 -13.18
N PRO A 185 -2.03 -21.27 -14.24
CA PRO A 185 -1.69 -20.27 -15.25
C PRO A 185 -2.89 -19.64 -15.96
N SER A 186 -4.02 -20.34 -16.06
CA SER A 186 -5.24 -19.78 -16.68
C SER A 186 -5.79 -18.57 -15.91
N GLN A 187 -5.42 -18.42 -14.64
CA GLN A 187 -5.84 -17.33 -13.78
C GLN A 187 -4.83 -16.18 -13.70
N TRP A 188 -3.60 -16.35 -14.20
CA TRP A 188 -2.52 -15.37 -14.04
C TRP A 188 -2.90 -13.97 -14.52
N ARG A 189 -3.54 -13.89 -15.69
CA ARG A 189 -4.01 -12.62 -16.24
C ARG A 189 -5.08 -11.96 -15.35
N ALA A 190 -6.08 -12.73 -14.90
CA ALA A 190 -7.14 -12.22 -14.03
C ALA A 190 -6.64 -11.80 -12.63
N LEU A 191 -5.54 -12.39 -12.17
CA LEU A 191 -4.91 -12.08 -10.89
C LEU A 191 -3.74 -11.09 -11.00
N SER A 192 -3.46 -10.57 -12.19
CA SER A 192 -2.43 -9.56 -12.43
C SER A 192 -3.03 -8.15 -12.34
N PRO A 193 -2.63 -7.31 -11.36
CA PRO A 193 -3.06 -5.91 -11.31
C PRO A 193 -2.84 -5.15 -12.63
N ALA A 194 -1.75 -5.42 -13.36
CA ALA A 194 -1.41 -4.76 -14.62
C ALA A 194 -2.45 -4.97 -15.72
N THR A 195 -3.24 -6.04 -15.67
CA THR A 195 -4.33 -6.33 -16.63
C THR A 195 -5.39 -5.23 -16.66
N TYR A 196 -5.60 -4.54 -15.53
CA TYR A 196 -6.66 -3.56 -15.36
C TYR A 196 -6.18 -2.12 -15.60
N ILE A 197 -4.92 -1.92 -15.98
CA ILE A 197 -4.43 -0.58 -16.33
C ILE A 197 -5.05 -0.14 -17.66
N GLY A 198 -5.74 1.00 -17.65
CA GLY A 198 -6.39 1.58 -18.83
C GLY A 198 -7.82 1.07 -19.08
N THR A 199 -8.37 0.19 -18.24
CA THR A 199 -9.80 -0.18 -18.30
C THR A 199 -10.69 0.87 -17.65
N ALA A 200 -10.14 1.68 -16.74
CA ALA A 200 -10.79 2.80 -16.06
C ALA A 200 -9.76 3.84 -15.63
N LYS A 201 -10.23 4.97 -15.11
CA LYS A 201 -9.38 5.96 -14.44
C LYS A 201 -9.02 5.46 -13.05
N HIS A 202 -7.73 5.43 -12.75
CA HIS A 202 -7.20 5.00 -11.45
C HIS A 202 -6.94 6.19 -10.51
N PRO A 203 -7.07 6.01 -9.18
CA PRO A 203 -6.72 7.03 -8.19
C PRO A 203 -5.21 7.32 -8.22
N PRO A 204 -4.73 8.38 -7.56
CA PRO A 204 -3.30 8.56 -7.32
C PRO A 204 -2.68 7.32 -6.66
N VAL A 205 -1.47 6.94 -7.10
CA VAL A 205 -0.77 5.74 -6.63
C VAL A 205 0.62 6.12 -6.13
N PHE A 206 0.95 5.64 -4.93
CA PHE A 206 2.32 5.58 -4.44
C PHE A 206 2.83 4.15 -4.60
N VAL A 207 3.99 3.97 -5.21
CA VAL A 207 4.63 2.66 -5.42
C VAL A 207 6.01 2.70 -4.80
N ALA A 208 6.32 1.74 -3.92
CA ALA A 208 7.66 1.54 -3.37
C ALA A 208 8.19 0.15 -3.74
N TYR A 209 9.51 0.03 -3.85
CA TYR A 209 10.19 -1.25 -4.01
C TYR A 209 11.43 -1.34 -3.13
N SER A 210 11.74 -2.54 -2.63
CA SER A 210 12.93 -2.82 -1.83
C SER A 210 14.14 -3.23 -2.68
N ASN A 211 15.24 -3.61 -2.03
CA ASN A 211 16.56 -3.91 -2.60
C ASN A 211 16.66 -5.17 -3.51
N ALA A 212 15.56 -5.63 -4.11
CA ALA A 212 15.58 -6.70 -5.09
C ALA A 212 15.40 -6.14 -6.51
N PRO A 213 16.31 -6.43 -7.47
CA PRO A 213 16.22 -5.92 -8.84
C PRO A 213 14.87 -6.19 -9.52
N ILE A 214 14.30 -7.37 -9.32
CA ILE A 214 13.01 -7.77 -9.91
C ILE A 214 11.83 -6.90 -9.39
N ARG A 215 11.89 -6.44 -8.13
CA ARG A 215 10.88 -5.53 -7.55
C ARG A 215 11.01 -4.14 -8.13
N ALA A 216 12.25 -3.65 -8.31
CA ALA A 216 12.50 -2.38 -8.97
C ALA A 216 11.97 -2.38 -10.41
N VAL A 217 12.22 -3.46 -11.17
CA VAL A 217 11.69 -3.61 -12.54
C VAL A 217 10.17 -3.63 -12.54
N ALA A 218 9.55 -4.46 -11.70
CA ALA A 218 8.09 -4.58 -11.64
C ALA A 218 7.40 -3.26 -11.23
N ALA A 219 7.96 -2.56 -10.23
CA ALA A 219 7.43 -1.28 -9.76
C ALA A 219 7.57 -0.16 -10.80
N ARG A 220 8.71 -0.10 -11.53
CA ARG A 220 8.94 0.88 -12.60
C ARG A 220 8.01 0.61 -13.79
N ASP A 221 7.90 -0.64 -14.24
CA ASP A 221 6.98 -1.03 -15.32
C ASP A 221 5.52 -0.67 -14.97
N LEU A 222 5.07 -0.99 -13.75
CA LEU A 222 3.75 -0.59 -13.27
C LEU A 222 3.57 0.93 -13.31
N ALA A 223 4.52 1.69 -12.78
CA ALA A 223 4.47 3.15 -12.72
C ALA A 223 4.40 3.77 -14.12
N ASP A 224 5.19 3.27 -15.06
CA ASP A 224 5.23 3.78 -16.43
C ASP A 224 3.93 3.48 -17.17
N ARG A 225 3.37 2.26 -17.02
CA ARG A 225 2.06 1.91 -17.58
C ARG A 225 0.93 2.78 -17.04
N LEU A 226 0.93 3.05 -15.74
CA LEU A 226 -0.06 3.94 -15.10
C LEU A 226 0.07 5.39 -15.60
N ARG A 227 1.30 5.92 -15.66
CA ARG A 227 1.56 7.28 -16.17
C ARG A 227 1.16 7.43 -17.63
N ALA A 228 1.41 6.42 -18.45
CA ALA A 228 0.98 6.39 -19.86
C ALA A 228 -0.55 6.46 -20.03
N ARG A 229 -1.32 6.18 -18.97
CA ARG A 229 -2.79 6.32 -18.92
C ARG A 229 -3.25 7.54 -18.13
N GLY A 230 -2.34 8.45 -17.77
CA GLY A 230 -2.65 9.70 -17.07
C GLY A 230 -2.85 9.55 -15.56
N THR A 231 -2.56 8.39 -14.98
CA THR A 231 -2.61 8.22 -13.52
C THR A 231 -1.43 8.94 -12.86
N LYS A 232 -1.70 9.68 -11.78
CA LYS A 232 -0.66 10.30 -10.95
C LYS A 232 0.08 9.22 -10.17
N VAL A 233 1.39 9.10 -10.37
CA VAL A 233 2.22 8.08 -9.70
C VAL A 233 3.43 8.69 -9.03
N THR A 234 3.54 8.46 -7.72
CA THR A 234 4.77 8.67 -6.94
C THR A 234 5.52 7.35 -6.86
N LEU A 235 6.78 7.32 -7.30
CA LEU A 235 7.63 6.13 -7.21
C LEU A 235 8.73 6.40 -6.19
N PHE A 236 8.85 5.52 -5.20
CA PHE A 236 9.86 5.58 -4.16
C PHE A 236 10.93 4.52 -4.38
N ASP A 237 12.19 4.95 -4.50
CA ASP A 237 13.34 4.07 -4.53
C ASP A 237 13.70 3.64 -3.09
N GLY A 238 13.25 2.44 -2.72
CA GLY A 238 13.55 1.82 -1.44
C GLY A 238 14.71 0.84 -1.52
N SER A 239 15.66 1.00 -2.45
CA SER A 239 16.83 0.11 -2.59
C SER A 239 17.74 0.06 -1.35
N ALA A 240 17.61 1.02 -0.43
CA ALA A 240 18.26 0.99 0.88
C ALA A 240 17.58 0.03 1.89
N TYR A 241 16.39 -0.50 1.57
CA TYR A 241 15.59 -1.34 2.46
C TYR A 241 15.58 -2.80 2.00
N SER A 242 15.55 -3.74 2.94
CA SER A 242 15.11 -5.10 2.65
C SER A 242 13.59 -5.15 2.51
N HIS A 243 13.06 -6.23 1.91
CA HIS A 243 11.61 -6.46 1.76
C HIS A 243 10.84 -6.36 3.08
N MET A 244 11.46 -6.73 4.20
CA MET A 244 10.83 -6.59 5.52
C MET A 244 11.09 -5.23 6.16
N ALA A 245 12.27 -4.65 5.97
CA ALA A 245 12.60 -3.37 6.57
C ALA A 245 11.72 -2.24 6.01
N ILE A 246 11.41 -2.26 4.71
CA ILE A 246 10.58 -1.22 4.07
C ILE A 246 9.21 -1.09 4.75
N ASN A 247 8.59 -2.23 5.12
CA ASN A 247 7.33 -2.24 5.85
C ASN A 247 7.50 -2.02 7.36
N ARG A 248 8.50 -2.65 8.00
CA ARG A 248 8.65 -2.62 9.46
C ARG A 248 9.05 -1.26 9.99
N ARG A 249 9.86 -0.51 9.22
CA ARG A 249 10.37 0.80 9.61
C ARG A 249 9.37 1.93 9.38
N PHE A 250 8.24 1.66 8.72
CA PHE A 250 7.20 2.66 8.56
C PHE A 250 6.70 3.15 9.92
N GLY A 251 6.80 4.46 10.15
CA GLY A 251 6.45 5.13 11.41
C GLY A 251 7.62 5.29 12.38
N GLU A 252 8.82 4.85 12.03
CA GLU A 252 10.06 5.20 12.74
C GLU A 252 10.50 6.63 12.40
N ASP A 253 11.17 7.29 13.34
CA ASP A 253 11.68 8.65 13.14
C ASP A 253 12.73 8.70 12.02
N GLY A 254 12.62 9.74 11.19
CA GLY A 254 13.58 9.97 10.10
C GLY A 254 13.53 8.92 8.99
N ASP A 255 12.55 8.01 9.00
CA ASP A 255 12.38 7.02 7.94
C ASP A 255 11.93 7.70 6.63
N ALA A 256 12.70 7.49 5.57
CA ALA A 256 12.52 8.17 4.29
C ALA A 256 11.22 7.74 3.58
N LEU A 257 10.86 6.46 3.66
CA LEU A 257 9.59 5.95 3.12
C LEU A 257 8.41 6.61 3.84
N THR A 258 8.45 6.66 5.17
CA THR A 258 7.43 7.30 6.00
C THR A 258 7.23 8.75 5.60
N ALA A 259 8.32 9.52 5.47
CA ALA A 259 8.25 10.92 5.03
C ALA A 259 7.63 11.05 3.63
N ALA A 260 8.03 10.20 2.68
CA ALA A 260 7.53 10.22 1.32
C ALA A 260 6.03 9.86 1.24
N VAL A 261 5.59 8.85 1.99
CA VAL A 261 4.16 8.47 2.06
C VAL A 261 3.36 9.59 2.71
N MET A 262 3.82 10.21 3.80
CA MET A 262 3.09 11.31 4.43
C MET A 262 2.98 12.53 3.52
N ALA A 263 4.00 12.84 2.73
CA ALA A 263 3.93 13.89 1.72
C ALA A 263 2.89 13.56 0.64
N PHE A 264 2.86 12.31 0.17
CA PHE A 264 1.87 11.83 -0.80
C PHE A 264 0.43 11.87 -0.26
N LEU A 265 0.21 11.40 0.97
CA LEU A 265 -1.09 11.43 1.64
C LEU A 265 -1.59 12.88 1.80
N LYS A 266 -0.72 13.77 2.27
CA LYS A 266 -1.05 15.20 2.39
C LYS A 266 -1.41 15.79 1.04
N ALA A 267 -0.66 15.53 -0.03
CA ALA A 267 -0.98 16.09 -1.35
C ALA A 267 -2.28 15.55 -1.98
N THR A 268 -2.78 14.42 -1.47
CA THR A 268 -3.94 13.73 -2.05
C THR A 268 -5.24 13.98 -1.28
N LEU A 269 -5.14 14.18 0.04
CA LEU A 269 -6.30 14.22 0.94
C LEU A 269 -6.68 15.63 1.40
N VAL A 270 -6.11 16.69 0.80
CA VAL A 270 -6.53 18.10 1.02
C VAL A 270 -7.81 18.40 0.28
#